data_AF-A0A2X2T9D5-F1
#
_entry.id   AF-A0A2X2T9D5-F1
#
_cell.length_a   1.000
_cell.length_b   1.000
_cell.length_c   1.000
_cell.angle_alpha   90.00
_cell.angle_beta   90.00
_cell.angle_gamma   90.00
#
_symmetry.space_group_name_H-M   'P 1'
#
loop_
_entity.id
_entity.type
_entity.pdbx_description
1 polymer ?
#
loop_
_entity_poly.entity_id
_entity_poly.type
_entity_poly.pdbx_seq_one_letter_code
_entity_poly.pdbx_strand_id
1 'polypeptide(L)'
;MNRTAAPKQVPTPVPVVQVFTAGQRMQLTLEGEGEFSWQLTTEEGYVHHGHASGGKKLSLPTKLPEGYHSLMVTQQKQSWASRVIVAPPRCYEPDALLQGKKLWGACVQLYTLRSEANWGIGDFW
;
A
#
# COMPACT_ATOMS: atom_id res chain seq x y z
N MET A 1 -27.84 4.11 -18.23
CA MET A 1 -26.87 3.54 -17.26
C MET A 1 -26.57 4.59 -16.22
N ASN A 2 -27.20 4.49 -15.04
CA ASN A 2 -27.10 5.49 -13.97
C ASN A 2 -25.74 5.34 -13.26
N ARG A 3 -24.88 6.36 -13.39
CA ARG A 3 -23.70 6.49 -12.54
C ARG A 3 -24.18 6.94 -11.16
N THR A 4 -24.21 6.01 -10.21
CA THR A 4 -24.37 6.35 -8.79
C THR A 4 -23.19 7.24 -8.41
N ALA A 5 -23.48 8.51 -8.07
CA ALA A 5 -22.44 9.43 -7.61
C ALA A 5 -21.75 8.83 -6.39
N ALA A 6 -20.42 8.83 -6.38
CA ALA A 6 -19.64 8.46 -5.20
C ALA A 6 -20.12 9.32 -4.01
N PRO A 7 -20.32 8.74 -2.82
CA PRO A 7 -20.74 9.51 -1.65
C PRO A 7 -19.76 10.66 -1.42
N LYS A 8 -20.29 11.88 -1.23
CA LYS A 8 -19.47 13.05 -0.89
C LYS A 8 -18.69 12.73 0.38
N GLN A 9 -17.38 12.58 0.24
CA GLN A 9 -16.47 12.38 1.37
C GLN A 9 -16.61 13.58 2.31
N VAL A 10 -16.86 13.30 3.59
CA VAL A 10 -16.71 14.29 4.66
C VAL A 10 -15.27 14.82 4.59
N PRO A 11 -15.02 16.13 4.73
CA PRO A 11 -13.66 16.66 4.76
C PRO A 11 -12.89 15.95 5.88
N THR A 12 -11.81 15.27 5.52
CA THR A 12 -10.94 14.56 6.47
C THR A 12 -9.56 15.20 6.40
N PRO A 13 -8.85 15.36 7.54
CA PRO A 13 -7.53 15.98 7.55
C PRO A 13 -6.48 15.14 6.84
N VAL A 14 -6.76 13.86 6.59
CA VAL A 14 -5.89 12.93 5.85
C VAL A 14 -6.69 12.06 4.88
N PRO A 15 -6.15 11.78 3.69
CA PRO A 15 -6.67 10.73 2.81
C PRO A 15 -6.77 9.37 3.53
N VAL A 16 -7.79 8.59 3.21
CA VAL A 16 -8.00 7.24 3.78
C VAL A 16 -6.86 6.26 3.46
N VAL A 17 -6.14 6.49 2.36
CA VAL A 17 -4.97 5.71 1.95
C VAL A 17 -3.94 6.61 1.28
N GLN A 18 -2.67 6.31 1.50
CA GLN A 18 -1.54 6.96 0.88
C GLN A 18 -0.49 5.92 0.50
N VAL A 19 0.12 6.10 -0.66
CA VAL A 19 1.14 5.20 -1.18
C VAL A 19 2.41 6.00 -1.41
N PHE A 20 3.52 5.49 -0.88
CA PHE A 20 4.85 6.04 -1.03
C PHE A 20 5.79 5.01 -1.64
N THR A 21 6.83 5.47 -2.31
CA THR A 21 7.92 4.63 -2.77
C THR A 21 9.03 4.60 -1.71
N ALA A 22 9.52 3.40 -1.39
CA ALA A 22 10.61 3.21 -0.45
C ALA A 22 11.85 4.03 -0.86
N GLY A 23 12.54 4.62 0.12
CA GLY A 23 13.72 5.47 -0.11
C GLY A 23 13.41 6.89 -0.59
N GLN A 24 12.15 7.24 -0.88
CA GLN A 24 11.76 8.63 -1.16
C GLN A 24 11.26 9.35 0.09
N ARG A 25 11.25 10.69 0.04
CA ARG A 25 10.72 11.51 1.13
C ARG A 25 9.20 11.37 1.21
N MET A 26 8.71 10.80 2.30
CA MET A 26 7.29 10.55 2.54
C MET A 26 6.64 11.76 3.19
N GLN A 27 5.85 12.51 2.43
CA GLN A 27 5.14 13.70 2.91
C GLN A 27 3.67 13.65 2.55
N LEU A 28 2.84 14.09 3.48
CA LEU A 28 1.41 14.25 3.27
C LEU A 28 0.95 15.61 3.77
N THR A 29 -0.03 16.19 3.10
CA THR A 29 -0.65 17.43 3.54
C THR A 29 -1.71 17.09 4.58
N LEU A 30 -1.60 17.67 5.78
CA LEU A 30 -2.68 17.64 6.76
C LEU A 30 -3.65 18.77 6.42
N GLU A 31 -4.87 18.43 6.03
CA GLU A 31 -5.93 19.42 5.79
C GLU A 31 -6.55 19.90 7.12
N GLY A 32 -7.20 21.06 7.09
CA GLY A 32 -7.79 21.68 8.27
C GLY A 32 -6.85 22.65 8.99
N GLU A 33 -7.27 23.10 10.17
CA GLU A 33 -6.57 24.09 10.99
C GLU A 33 -6.29 23.55 12.39
N GLY A 34 -5.40 24.22 13.12
CA GLY A 34 -5.02 23.85 14.48
C GLY A 34 -3.95 22.77 14.53
N GLU A 35 -3.75 22.21 15.72
CA GLU A 35 -2.75 21.19 15.99
C GLU A 35 -3.39 19.80 16.00
N PHE A 36 -2.71 18.85 15.37
CA PHE A 36 -3.07 17.44 15.34
C PHE A 36 -1.97 16.63 16.01
N SER A 37 -2.33 15.66 16.85
CA SER A 37 -1.42 14.59 17.23
C SER A 37 -1.55 13.45 16.23
N TRP A 38 -0.44 12.79 15.92
CA TRP A 38 -0.45 11.66 15.02
C TRP A 38 0.33 10.49 15.61
N GLN A 39 -0.10 9.29 15.24
CA GLN A 39 0.54 8.03 15.58
C GLN A 39 0.61 7.16 14.34
N LEU A 40 1.80 6.76 13.93
CA LEU A 40 2.03 5.81 12.85
C LEU A 40 2.50 4.48 13.46
N THR A 41 1.72 3.43 13.26
CA THR A 41 2.09 2.05 13.60
C THR A 41 2.52 1.33 12.33
N THR A 42 3.75 0.85 12.30
CA THR A 42 4.29 0.04 11.20
C THR A 42 3.63 -1.34 11.15
N GLU A 43 3.85 -2.09 10.06
CA GLU A 43 3.30 -3.45 9.92
C GLU A 43 3.81 -4.39 11.02
N GLU A 44 5.08 -4.21 11.38
CA GLU A 44 5.77 -4.97 12.44
C GLU A 44 5.42 -4.49 13.86
N GLY A 45 4.57 -3.46 13.99
CA GLY A 45 4.08 -2.95 15.27
C GLY A 45 4.90 -1.84 15.90
N TYR A 46 6.00 -1.38 15.29
CA TYR A 46 6.73 -0.19 15.77
C TYR A 46 5.86 1.06 15.67
N VAL A 47 5.91 1.89 16.72
CA VAL A 47 5.09 3.09 16.82
C VAL A 47 5.95 4.34 16.73
N HIS A 48 5.56 5.26 15.84
CA HIS A 48 6.05 6.62 15.77
C HIS A 48 4.91 7.57 16.13
N HIS A 49 5.22 8.71 16.74
CA HIS A 49 4.22 9.71 17.08
C HIS A 49 4.79 11.11 16.98
N GLY A 50 3.91 12.10 16.93
CA GLY A 50 4.29 13.49 16.96
C GLY A 50 3.10 14.42 16.87
N HIS A 51 3.39 15.70 16.66
CA HIS A 51 2.40 16.74 16.46
C HIS A 51 2.66 17.45 15.13
N ALA A 52 1.60 17.93 14.48
CA ALA A 52 1.70 18.71 13.27
C ALA A 52 0.51 19.67 13.14
N SER A 53 0.76 20.84 12.54
CA SER A 53 -0.30 21.80 12.28
C SER A 53 -1.06 21.45 11.00
N GLY A 54 -2.38 21.63 11.02
CA GLY A 54 -3.21 21.64 9.82
C GLY A 54 -2.74 22.72 8.83
N GLY A 55 -2.94 22.46 7.55
CA GLY A 55 -2.47 23.28 6.44
C GLY A 55 -0.98 23.13 6.12
N LYS A 56 -0.24 22.28 6.85
CA LYS A 56 1.19 22.03 6.62
C LYS A 56 1.45 20.60 6.17
N LYS A 57 2.66 20.39 5.63
CA LYS A 57 3.16 19.06 5.27
C LYS A 57 3.64 18.33 6.52
N LEU A 58 3.03 17.19 6.83
CA LEU A 58 3.56 16.20 7.76
C LEU A 58 4.59 15.34 7.02
N SER A 59 5.82 15.28 7.54
CA SER A 59 6.84 14.35 7.06
C SER A 59 6.82 13.10 7.93
N LEU A 60 6.60 11.94 7.31
CA LEU A 60 6.70 10.65 8.00
C LEU A 60 8.17 10.28 8.23
N PRO A 61 8.46 9.32 9.13
CA PRO A 61 9.82 8.81 9.32
C PRO A 61 10.46 8.40 7.99
N THR A 62 11.72 8.81 7.78
CA THR A 62 12.40 8.66 6.47
C THR A 62 12.79 7.23 6.12
N LYS A 63 12.74 6.30 7.09
CA LYS A 63 13.15 4.89 6.94
C LYS A 63 12.04 3.95 7.39
N LEU A 64 10.84 4.12 6.86
CA LEU A 64 9.79 3.12 7.02
C LEU A 64 10.10 1.91 6.14
N PRO A 65 9.94 0.67 6.66
CA PRO A 65 10.08 -0.53 5.85
C PRO A 65 9.00 -0.58 4.76
N GLU A 66 9.22 -1.38 3.73
CA GLU A 66 8.15 -1.71 2.78
C GLU A 66 7.04 -2.46 3.51
N GLY A 67 5.78 -2.17 3.15
CA GLY A 67 4.62 -2.81 3.77
C GLY A 67 3.43 -1.88 4.01
N TYR A 68 2.53 -2.36 4.86
CA TYR A 68 1.25 -1.73 5.20
C TYR A 68 1.29 -1.19 6.62
N HIS A 69 1.18 0.12 6.76
CA HIS A 69 1.21 0.83 8.04
C HIS A 69 -0.12 1.53 8.30
N SER A 70 -0.35 1.84 9.58
CA SER A 70 -1.56 2.52 10.04
C SER A 70 -1.21 3.87 10.65
N LEU A 71 -1.69 4.95 10.03
CA LEU A 71 -1.59 6.31 10.55
C LEU A 71 -2.93 6.70 11.20
N MET A 72 -2.86 7.08 12.47
CA MET A 72 -3.95 7.70 13.21
C MET A 72 -3.63 9.18 13.36
N VAL A 73 -4.53 10.05 12.94
CA VAL A 73 -4.47 11.49 13.19
C VAL A 73 -5.59 11.86 14.14
N THR A 74 -5.29 12.62 15.18
CA THR A 74 -6.23 12.95 16.24
C THR A 74 -6.21 14.45 16.50
N GLN A 75 -7.39 15.05 16.63
CA GLN A 75 -7.57 16.42 17.10
C GLN A 75 -8.74 16.44 18.09
N GLN A 76 -8.45 16.87 19.32
CA GLN A 76 -9.43 16.86 20.41
C GLN A 76 -10.06 15.46 20.62
N LYS A 77 -11.35 15.30 20.32
CA LYS A 77 -12.11 14.04 20.45
C LYS A 77 -12.31 13.30 19.12
N GLN A 78 -11.80 13.84 18.02
CA GLN A 78 -11.95 13.25 16.70
C GLN A 78 -10.64 12.59 16.29
N SER A 79 -10.77 11.43 15.63
CA SER A 79 -9.65 10.67 15.11
C SER A 79 -9.96 10.10 13.74
N TRP A 80 -8.97 10.13 12.87
CA TRP A 80 -9.05 9.72 11.47
C TRP A 80 -7.94 8.72 11.17
N ALA A 81 -8.32 7.59 10.61
CA ALA A 81 -7.39 6.56 10.19
C ALA A 81 -7.00 6.75 8.72
N SER A 82 -5.73 6.52 8.42
CA SER A 82 -5.16 6.49 7.09
C SER A 82 -4.24 5.29 6.93
N ARG A 83 -4.39 4.53 5.85
CA ARG A 83 -3.45 3.46 5.52
C ARG A 83 -2.25 4.05 4.79
N VAL A 84 -1.05 3.81 5.30
CA VAL A 84 0.19 4.22 4.66
C VAL A 84 0.83 2.98 4.05
N ILE A 85 1.05 2.97 2.74
CA ILE A 85 1.67 1.86 2.01
C ILE A 85 3.03 2.32 1.53
N VAL A 86 4.07 1.56 1.85
CA VAL A 86 5.42 1.80 1.34
C VAL A 86 5.75 0.68 0.37
N ALA A 87 5.89 1.01 -0.91
CA ALA A 87 6.13 0.06 -1.98
C ALA A 87 7.56 0.13 -2.53
N PRO A 88 8.15 -1.00 -2.95
CA PRO A 88 9.42 -0.98 -3.67
C PRO A 88 9.28 -0.25 -5.01
N PRO A 89 10.37 0.34 -5.54
CA PRO A 89 10.35 1.00 -6.84
C PRO A 89 10.27 0.03 -8.03
N ARG A 90 10.53 -1.27 -7.80
CA ARG A 90 10.52 -2.32 -8.84
C ARG A 90 9.81 -3.57 -8.32
N CYS A 91 9.17 -4.30 -9.22
CA CYS A 91 8.69 -5.64 -8.93
C CYS A 91 9.87 -6.61 -8.76
N TYR A 92 9.59 -7.76 -8.15
CA TYR A 92 10.57 -8.85 -8.07
C TYR A 92 10.97 -9.35 -9.46
N GLU A 93 12.26 -9.58 -9.63
CA GLU A 93 12.86 -10.17 -10.82
C GLU A 93 13.74 -11.34 -10.39
N PRO A 94 13.57 -12.56 -10.95
CA PRO A 94 14.45 -13.68 -10.67
C PRO A 94 15.91 -13.39 -11.05
N ASP A 95 16.87 -13.94 -10.29
CA ASP A 95 18.32 -13.73 -10.52
C ASP A 95 18.77 -14.04 -11.94
N ALA A 96 18.14 -15.02 -12.60
CA ALA A 96 18.44 -15.35 -13.99
C ALA A 96 18.18 -14.18 -14.94
N LEU A 97 17.08 -13.44 -14.74
CA LEU A 97 16.75 -12.26 -15.55
C LEU A 97 17.68 -11.10 -15.21
N LEU A 98 18.00 -10.90 -13.93
CA LEU A 98 18.97 -9.89 -13.49
C LEU A 98 20.37 -10.14 -14.08
N GLN A 99 20.76 -11.40 -14.25
CA GLN A 99 22.00 -11.83 -14.90
C GLN A 99 21.93 -11.80 -16.44
N GLY A 100 20.83 -11.33 -17.04
CA GLY A 100 20.66 -11.25 -18.49
C GLY A 100 20.47 -12.60 -19.19
N LYS A 101 20.13 -13.67 -18.46
CA LYS A 101 19.85 -14.98 -19.06
C LYS A 101 18.52 -14.97 -19.79
N LYS A 102 18.43 -15.77 -20.86
CA LYS A 102 17.20 -15.97 -21.61
C LYS A 102 16.50 -17.23 -21.11
N LEU A 103 15.31 -17.07 -20.57
CA LEU A 103 14.46 -18.18 -20.13
C LEU A 103 13.38 -18.44 -21.17
N TRP A 104 12.94 -19.70 -21.23
CA TRP A 104 11.77 -20.11 -22.00
C TRP A 104 10.87 -20.96 -21.10
N GLY A 105 9.58 -20.98 -21.40
CA GLY A 105 8.59 -21.78 -20.70
C GLY A 105 7.41 -22.08 -21.62
N ALA A 106 6.65 -23.12 -21.31
CA ALA A 106 5.42 -23.45 -22.03
C ALA A 106 4.25 -22.67 -21.44
N CYS A 107 3.55 -21.90 -22.26
CA CYS A 107 2.25 -21.33 -21.90
C CYS A 107 1.17 -22.35 -22.25
N VAL A 108 0.62 -23.03 -21.25
CA VAL A 108 -0.40 -24.07 -21.44
C VAL A 108 -1.75 -23.62 -20.93
N GLN A 109 -2.80 -24.11 -21.57
CA GLN A 109 -4.15 -24.08 -21.00
C GLN A 109 -4.30 -25.33 -20.14
N LEU A 110 -4.19 -25.20 -18.81
CA LEU A 110 -4.08 -26.35 -17.89
C LEU A 110 -5.15 -27.42 -18.14
N TYR A 111 -6.40 -27.01 -18.35
CA TYR A 111 -7.53 -27.90 -18.59
C TYR A 111 -7.41 -28.75 -19.86
N THR A 112 -6.52 -28.41 -20.80
CA THR A 112 -6.31 -29.16 -22.06
C THR A 112 -5.33 -30.32 -21.92
N LEU A 113 -4.59 -30.39 -20.81
CA LEU A 113 -3.58 -31.43 -20.61
C LEU A 113 -4.22 -32.82 -20.50
N ARG A 114 -3.54 -33.83 -21.05
CA ARG A 114 -3.94 -35.23 -21.02
C ARG A 114 -2.87 -36.03 -20.29
N SER A 115 -3.28 -36.93 -19.40
CA SER A 115 -2.44 -37.91 -18.72
C SER A 115 -3.25 -39.19 -18.49
N GLU A 116 -2.58 -40.31 -18.18
CA GLU A 116 -3.26 -41.58 -17.89
C GLU A 116 -4.06 -41.54 -16.57
N ALA A 117 -3.65 -40.66 -15.65
CA ALA A 117 -4.24 -40.53 -14.33
C ALA A 117 -5.36 -39.48 -14.25
N ASN A 118 -5.41 -38.53 -15.18
CA ASN A 118 -6.39 -37.45 -15.11
C ASN A 118 -7.80 -37.90 -15.52
N TRP A 119 -8.81 -37.22 -14.98
CA TRP A 119 -10.20 -37.61 -15.16
C TRP A 119 -10.87 -36.84 -16.30
N GLY A 120 -10.21 -36.82 -17.46
CA GLY A 120 -10.76 -36.22 -18.68
C GLY A 120 -10.51 -34.71 -18.83
N ILE A 121 -9.80 -34.10 -17.89
CA ILE A 121 -9.37 -32.69 -17.88
C ILE A 121 -8.00 -32.60 -17.20
N GLY A 122 -7.14 -31.68 -17.64
CA GLY A 122 -5.86 -31.46 -16.96
C GLY A 122 -6.02 -30.86 -15.57
N ASP A 123 -5.24 -31.37 -14.62
CA ASP A 123 -5.22 -30.98 -13.21
C ASP A 123 -3.78 -30.75 -12.72
N PHE A 124 -3.58 -30.57 -11.41
CA PHE A 124 -2.28 -30.26 -10.81
C PHE A 124 -1.44 -31.49 -10.39
N TRP A 125 -1.91 -32.71 -10.68
CA TRP A 125 -1.42 -33.95 -10.08
C TRP A 125 -0.58 -34.82 -11.01
#